data_AF-A0A7X8ULJ5-F1
#
_entry.id   AF-A0A7X8ULJ5-F1
#
_cell.length_a   1.000
_cell.length_b   1.000
_cell.length_c   1.000
_cell.angle_alpha   90.00
_cell.angle_beta   90.00
_cell.angle_gamma   90.00
#
_symmetry.space_group_name_H-M   'P 1'
#
loop_
_entity.id
_entity.type
_entity.pdbx_description
1 polymer ?
#
loop_
_entity_poly.entity_id
_entity_poly.type
_entity_poly.pdbx_seq_one_letter_code
_entity_poly.pdbx_strand_id
1 'polypeptide(L)'
;MTYEQMLTICTLLLAVSALLLSGVLVIARRRNAARDDQLKELARQIDRRLEARMSQLQDLVDQARVQVRELKKLDSFSATPVESGVVQTQEQEVLRLYSMDMSLIEIARRLGLSVGEVELTLNLHKSQPAPQA
;
A
#
# COMPACT_ATOMS: atom_id res chain seq x y z
N MET A 1 70.39 -13.32 -36.63
CA MET A 1 69.00 -13.74 -36.92
C MET A 1 68.67 -13.35 -38.35
N THR A 2 68.13 -14.26 -39.14
CA THR A 2 67.63 -13.96 -40.49
C THR A 2 66.19 -13.42 -40.41
N TYR A 3 65.78 -12.59 -41.37
CA TYR A 3 64.43 -12.01 -41.45
C TYR A 3 63.31 -13.06 -41.37
N GLU A 4 63.55 -14.23 -41.98
CA GLU A 4 62.71 -15.44 -41.91
C GLU A 4 62.42 -15.90 -40.48
N GLN A 5 63.43 -15.89 -39.60
CA GLN A 5 63.28 -16.29 -38.20
C GLN A 5 62.48 -15.24 -37.39
N MET A 6 62.64 -13.96 -37.71
CA MET A 6 61.86 -12.91 -37.06
C MET A 6 60.38 -13.00 -37.44
N LEU A 7 60.08 -13.23 -38.73
CA LEU A 7 58.72 -13.37 -39.24
C LEU A 7 58.00 -14.56 -38.59
N THR A 8 58.66 -15.71 -38.48
CA THR A 8 58.09 -16.92 -37.85
C THR A 8 57.84 -16.74 -36.36
N ILE A 9 58.71 -16.03 -35.63
CA ILE A 9 58.47 -15.72 -34.21
C ILE A 9 57.26 -14.78 -34.05
N CYS A 10 57.13 -13.77 -34.91
CA CYS A 10 55.98 -12.86 -34.88
C CYS A 10 54.65 -13.56 -35.18
N THR A 11 54.60 -14.46 -36.17
CA THR A 11 53.37 -15.21 -36.48
C THR A 11 52.98 -16.17 -35.36
N LEU A 12 53.95 -16.84 -34.73
CA LEU A 12 53.71 -17.69 -33.56
C LEU A 12 53.17 -16.87 -32.37
N LEU A 13 53.75 -15.69 -32.10
CA LEU A 13 53.25 -14.79 -31.05
C LEU A 13 51.82 -14.34 -31.32
N LEU A 14 51.49 -13.95 -32.55
CA LEU A 14 50.13 -13.57 -32.93
C LEU A 14 49.15 -14.74 -32.82
N ALA A 15 49.55 -15.94 -33.22
CA ALA A 15 48.73 -17.14 -33.10
C ALA A 15 48.43 -17.49 -31.63
N VAL A 16 49.43 -17.44 -30.76
CA VAL A 16 49.25 -17.66 -29.31
C VAL A 16 48.34 -16.59 -28.71
N SER A 17 48.52 -15.33 -29.08
CA SER A 17 47.67 -14.23 -28.63
C SER A 17 46.21 -14.44 -29.03
N ALA A 18 45.96 -14.87 -30.28
CA ALA A 18 44.62 -15.17 -30.78
C ALA A 18 43.96 -16.36 -30.06
N LEU A 19 44.73 -17.41 -29.77
CA LEU A 19 44.24 -18.56 -28.99
C LEU A 19 43.87 -18.16 -27.56
N LEU A 20 44.67 -17.33 -26.90
CA LEU A 20 44.36 -16.82 -25.57
C LEU A 20 43.09 -15.94 -25.57
N LEU A 21 42.97 -15.02 -26.52
CA LEU A 21 41.80 -14.14 -26.65
C LEU A 21 40.52 -14.94 -26.92
N SER A 22 40.57 -15.91 -27.83
CA SER A 22 39.42 -16.78 -28.11
C SER A 22 39.00 -17.59 -26.89
N GLY A 23 39.95 -18.11 -26.11
CA GLY A 23 39.68 -18.83 -24.86
C GLY A 23 38.96 -17.95 -23.82
N VAL A 24 39.45 -16.72 -23.61
CA VAL A 24 38.81 -15.75 -22.70
C VAL A 24 37.40 -15.41 -23.16
N LEU A 25 37.20 -15.20 -24.48
CA LEU A 25 35.89 -14.88 -25.05
C LEU A 25 34.87 -16.02 -24.83
N VAL A 26 35.29 -17.27 -24.99
CA VAL A 26 34.43 -18.44 -24.75
C VAL A 26 34.04 -18.55 -23.27
N ILE A 27 34.99 -18.34 -22.36
CA ILE A 27 34.71 -18.36 -20.91
C ILE A 27 33.75 -17.22 -20.54
N ALA A 28 33.97 -16.02 -21.08
CA ALA A 28 33.10 -14.86 -20.85
C ALA A 28 31.67 -15.13 -21.36
N ARG A 29 31.52 -15.69 -22.57
CA ARG A 29 30.21 -16.06 -23.11
C ARG A 29 29.49 -17.10 -22.25
N ARG A 30 30.20 -18.13 -21.77
CA ARG A 30 29.62 -19.15 -20.87
C ARG A 30 29.15 -18.54 -19.54
N ARG A 31 29.94 -17.61 -18.98
CA ARG A 31 29.54 -16.91 -17.74
C ARG A 31 28.31 -16.04 -17.95
N ASN A 32 28.21 -15.35 -19.08
CA ASN A 32 27.04 -14.52 -19.39
C ASN A 32 25.79 -15.38 -19.59
N ALA A 33 25.89 -16.49 -20.32
CA ALA A 33 24.77 -17.41 -20.48
C ALA A 33 24.27 -17.95 -19.12
N ALA A 34 25.18 -18.35 -18.23
CA ALA A 34 24.80 -18.81 -16.89
C ALA A 34 24.12 -17.71 -16.06
N ARG A 35 24.58 -16.45 -16.18
CA ARG A 35 23.93 -15.30 -15.51
C ARG A 35 22.55 -15.03 -16.09
N ASP A 36 22.37 -15.10 -17.40
CA ASP A 36 21.08 -14.88 -18.05
C ASP A 36 20.05 -15.94 -17.63
N ASP A 37 20.48 -17.20 -17.49
CA ASP A 37 19.62 -18.27 -16.99
C ASP A 37 19.23 -18.06 -15.52
N GLN A 38 20.16 -17.60 -14.68
CA GLN A 38 19.86 -17.22 -13.29
C GLN A 38 18.87 -16.05 -13.22
N LEU A 39 19.03 -15.03 -14.06
CA LEU A 39 18.12 -13.88 -14.11
C LEU A 39 16.72 -14.29 -14.56
N LYS A 40 16.61 -15.20 -15.55
CA LYS A 40 15.31 -15.75 -15.99
C LYS A 40 14.62 -16.54 -14.88
N GLU A 41 15.36 -17.33 -14.12
CA GLU A 41 14.80 -18.09 -13.01
C GLU A 41 14.34 -17.17 -11.87
N LEU A 42 15.13 -16.14 -11.54
CA LEU A 42 14.72 -15.12 -10.58
C LEU A 42 13.46 -14.37 -11.03
N ALA A 43 13.38 -13.98 -12.31
CA ALA A 43 12.19 -13.35 -12.87
C ALA A 43 10.96 -14.26 -12.72
N ARG A 44 11.08 -15.54 -13.08
CA ARG A 44 9.99 -16.53 -12.89
C ARG A 44 9.56 -16.68 -11.44
N GLN A 45 10.51 -16.67 -10.50
CA GLN A 45 10.18 -16.76 -9.07
C GLN A 45 9.44 -15.51 -8.58
N ILE A 46 9.83 -14.32 -9.06
CA ILE A 46 9.14 -13.07 -8.76
C ILE A 46 7.73 -13.11 -9.33
N ASP A 47 7.54 -13.51 -10.59
CA ASP A 47 6.23 -13.60 -11.23
C ASP A 47 5.27 -14.50 -10.46
N ARG A 48 5.72 -15.71 -10.06
CA ARG A 48 4.90 -16.63 -9.26
C ARG A 48 4.50 -16.04 -7.91
N ARG A 49 5.43 -15.32 -7.25
CA ARG A 49 5.13 -14.66 -5.97
C ARG A 49 4.15 -13.50 -6.16
N LEU A 50 4.28 -12.76 -7.24
CA LEU A 50 3.42 -11.63 -7.55
C LEU A 50 1.99 -12.11 -7.86
N GLU A 51 1.85 -13.16 -8.66
CA GLU A 51 0.56 -13.80 -8.97
C GLU A 51 -0.13 -14.33 -7.71
N ALA A 52 0.63 -15.01 -6.82
CA ALA A 52 0.09 -15.48 -5.55
C ALA A 52 -0.37 -14.32 -4.64
N ARG A 53 0.39 -13.22 -4.58
CA ARG A 53 0.00 -12.02 -3.82
C ARG A 53 -1.22 -11.33 -4.41
N MET A 54 -1.31 -11.29 -5.74
CA MET A 54 -2.43 -10.67 -6.44
C MET A 54 -3.73 -11.46 -6.22
N SER A 55 -3.67 -12.79 -6.24
CA SER A 55 -4.80 -13.65 -5.85
C SER A 55 -5.23 -13.39 -4.41
N GLN A 56 -4.29 -13.32 -3.45
CA GLN A 56 -4.60 -13.03 -2.05
C GLN A 56 -5.28 -11.66 -1.88
N LEU A 57 -4.80 -10.64 -2.58
CA LEU A 57 -5.42 -9.31 -2.58
C LEU A 57 -6.83 -9.35 -3.16
N GLN A 58 -7.04 -10.10 -4.22
CA GLN A 58 -8.36 -10.23 -4.84
C GLN A 58 -9.36 -10.93 -3.92
N ASP A 59 -8.93 -11.99 -3.23
CA ASP A 59 -9.74 -12.67 -2.21
C ASP A 59 -10.13 -11.72 -1.07
N LEU A 60 -9.19 -10.90 -0.58
CA LEU A 60 -9.47 -9.91 0.46
C LEU A 60 -10.43 -8.82 -0.02
N VAL A 61 -10.30 -8.36 -1.27
CA VAL A 61 -11.22 -7.39 -1.87
C VAL A 61 -12.62 -7.97 -1.99
N ASP A 62 -12.74 -9.24 -2.40
CA ASP A 62 -14.03 -9.91 -2.52
C ASP A 62 -14.67 -10.16 -1.15
N GLN A 63 -13.87 -10.55 -0.13
CA GLN A 63 -14.34 -10.63 1.25
C GLN A 63 -14.84 -9.28 1.77
N ALA A 64 -14.08 -8.20 1.55
CA ALA A 64 -14.49 -6.86 1.95
C ALA A 64 -15.79 -6.41 1.24
N ARG A 65 -15.94 -6.74 -0.05
CA ARG A 65 -17.19 -6.46 -0.79
C ARG A 65 -18.38 -7.22 -0.23
N VAL A 66 -18.20 -8.48 0.16
CA VAL A 66 -19.26 -9.27 0.80
C VAL A 66 -19.65 -8.65 2.14
N GLN A 67 -18.67 -8.30 2.99
CA GLN A 67 -18.93 -7.65 4.28
C GLN A 67 -19.66 -6.31 4.11
N VAL A 68 -19.26 -5.47 3.15
CA VAL A 68 -19.96 -4.22 2.85
C VAL A 68 -21.40 -4.48 2.39
N ARG A 69 -21.63 -5.54 1.62
CA ARG A 69 -22.98 -5.92 1.18
C ARG A 69 -23.83 -6.43 2.34
N GLU A 70 -23.25 -7.18 3.27
CA GLU A 70 -23.95 -7.66 4.47
C GLU A 70 -24.30 -6.51 5.42
N LEU A 71 -23.37 -5.59 5.65
CA LEU A 71 -23.63 -4.36 6.41
C LEU A 71 -24.74 -3.53 5.77
N LYS A 72 -24.72 -3.34 4.45
CA LYS A 72 -25.82 -2.67 3.73
C LYS A 72 -27.16 -3.39 3.86
N LYS A 73 -27.17 -4.72 3.90
CA LYS A 73 -28.40 -5.49 4.12
C LYS A 73 -28.94 -5.31 5.53
N LEU A 74 -28.06 -5.29 6.53
CA LEU A 74 -28.43 -5.01 7.93
C LEU A 74 -29.00 -3.60 8.08
N ASP A 75 -28.39 -2.60 7.45
CA ASP A 75 -28.93 -1.23 7.42
C ASP A 75 -30.31 -1.20 6.76
N SER A 76 -30.50 -1.93 5.64
CA SER A 76 -31.81 -2.00 4.96
C SER A 76 -32.87 -2.80 5.72
N PHE A 77 -32.49 -3.68 6.66
CA PHE A 77 -33.42 -4.44 7.51
C PHE A 77 -33.77 -3.67 8.80
N SER A 78 -32.98 -2.65 9.17
CA SER A 78 -33.32 -1.67 10.20
C SER A 78 -34.01 -0.42 9.64
N ALA A 79 -34.59 -0.51 8.43
CA ALA A 79 -35.54 0.47 7.95
C ALA A 79 -36.89 0.33 8.70
N THR A 80 -36.87 0.46 10.03
CA THR A 80 -37.97 1.18 10.67
C THR A 80 -37.95 2.59 10.07
N PRO A 81 -39.08 3.13 9.62
CA PRO A 81 -39.15 4.50 9.15
C PRO A 81 -38.82 5.37 10.35
N VAL A 82 -37.55 5.78 10.47
CA VAL A 82 -37.21 6.93 11.31
C VAL A 82 -37.80 8.09 10.54
N GLU A 83 -38.95 8.54 11.03
CA GLU A 83 -39.57 9.80 10.67
C GLU A 83 -38.47 10.82 10.39
N SER A 84 -38.64 11.59 9.31
CA SER A 84 -37.91 12.82 9.04
C SER A 84 -38.16 13.89 10.12
N GLY A 85 -37.90 13.56 11.39
CA GLY A 85 -37.61 14.51 12.45
C GLY A 85 -36.11 14.75 12.40
N VAL A 86 -35.73 15.89 11.82
CA VAL A 86 -34.45 16.60 11.99
C VAL A 86 -33.36 15.73 12.60
N VAL A 87 -32.45 15.20 11.77
CA VAL A 87 -31.20 14.57 12.21
C VAL A 87 -30.46 15.61 13.05
N GLN A 88 -30.67 15.59 14.37
CA GLN A 88 -29.87 16.37 15.31
C GLN A 88 -28.49 15.75 15.26
N THR A 89 -27.54 16.49 14.68
CA THR A 89 -26.13 16.10 14.71
C THR A 89 -25.72 15.89 16.16
N GLN A 90 -24.79 14.97 16.41
CA GLN A 90 -24.29 14.67 17.75
C GLN A 90 -23.89 15.95 18.52
N GLU A 91 -23.43 16.97 17.79
CA GLU A 91 -23.11 18.31 18.30
C GLU A 91 -24.33 19.05 18.88
N GLN A 92 -25.48 19.02 18.20
CA GLN A 92 -26.72 19.63 18.70
C GLN A 92 -27.22 18.94 19.97
N GLU A 93 -27.03 17.63 20.06
CA GLU A 93 -27.41 16.86 21.25
C GLU A 93 -26.48 17.14 22.43
N VAL A 94 -25.17 17.31 22.21
CA VAL A 94 -24.23 17.79 23.24
C VAL A 94 -24.66 19.14 23.79
N LEU A 95 -25.00 20.10 22.91
CA LEU A 95 -25.43 21.44 23.32
C LEU A 95 -26.77 21.41 24.07
N ARG A 96 -27.72 20.57 23.61
CA ARG A 96 -29.01 20.39 24.26
C ARG A 96 -28.85 19.84 25.67
N LEU A 97 -28.08 18.76 25.84
CA LEU A 97 -27.86 18.16 27.16
C LEU A 97 -27.09 19.09 28.09
N TYR A 98 -26.13 19.86 27.56
CA TYR A 98 -25.43 20.89 28.34
C TYR A 98 -26.37 22.01 28.78
N SER A 99 -27.33 22.42 27.93
CA SER A 99 -28.35 23.42 28.29
C SER A 99 -29.34 22.94 29.37
N MET A 100 -29.37 21.64 29.66
CA MET A 100 -30.16 21.03 30.74
C MET A 100 -29.36 20.87 32.05
N ASP A 101 -28.24 21.61 32.21
CA ASP A 101 -27.32 21.55 33.36
C ASP A 101 -26.72 20.16 33.64
N MET A 102 -26.64 19.31 32.61
CA MET A 102 -26.05 17.98 32.72
C MET A 102 -24.52 18.05 32.77
N SER A 103 -23.91 17.21 33.60
CA SER A 103 -22.44 17.17 33.74
C SER A 103 -21.76 16.61 32.47
N LEU A 104 -20.58 17.11 32.14
CA LEU A 104 -19.81 16.68 30.96
C LEU A 104 -19.56 15.17 30.92
N ILE A 105 -19.32 14.56 32.08
CA ILE A 105 -19.09 13.12 32.23
C ILE A 105 -20.35 12.32 31.89
N GLU A 106 -21.51 12.84 32.28
CA GLU A 106 -22.80 12.20 32.03
C GLU A 106 -23.21 12.33 30.56
N ILE A 107 -22.95 13.49 29.95
CA ILE A 107 -23.12 13.70 28.50
C ILE A 107 -22.21 12.76 27.71
N ALA A 108 -20.93 12.69 28.06
CA ALA A 108 -19.95 11.80 27.44
C ALA A 108 -20.39 10.32 27.52
N ARG A 109 -20.83 9.88 28.70
CA ARG A 109 -21.35 8.52 28.90
C ARG A 109 -22.60 8.25 28.07
N ARG A 110 -23.52 9.22 27.99
CA ARG A 110 -24.81 9.08 27.29
C ARG A 110 -24.64 9.05 25.78
N LEU A 111 -23.68 9.79 25.25
CA LEU A 111 -23.41 9.90 23.81
C LEU A 111 -22.29 8.95 23.33
N GLY A 112 -21.64 8.22 24.23
CA GLY A 112 -20.51 7.34 23.90
C GLY A 112 -19.26 8.10 23.45
N LEU A 113 -19.15 9.38 23.82
CA LEU A 113 -18.04 10.26 23.49
C LEU A 113 -17.02 10.31 24.64
N SER A 114 -15.80 10.72 24.35
CA SER A 114 -14.84 11.08 25.39
C SER A 114 -15.19 12.45 25.99
N VAL A 115 -14.83 12.66 27.27
CA VAL A 115 -15.04 13.95 27.95
C VAL A 115 -14.36 15.10 27.19
N GLY A 116 -13.19 14.83 26.58
CA GLY A 116 -12.46 15.81 25.78
C GLY A 116 -13.17 16.20 24.48
N GLU A 117 -13.89 15.28 23.82
CA GLU A 117 -14.70 15.60 22.63
C GLU A 117 -15.92 16.45 22.98
N VAL A 118 -16.56 16.18 24.13
CA VAL A 118 -17.68 17.00 24.64
C VAL A 118 -17.19 18.41 24.95
N GLU A 119 -16.05 18.54 25.63
CA GLU A 119 -15.43 19.82 25.94
C GLU A 119 -15.02 20.60 24.69
N LEU A 120 -14.41 19.93 23.70
CA LEU A 120 -14.05 20.53 22.42
C LEU A 120 -15.28 21.06 21.69
N THR A 121 -16.36 20.28 21.64
CA THR A 121 -17.61 20.67 20.96
C THR A 121 -18.22 21.92 21.59
N LEU A 122 -18.23 22.00 22.92
CA LEU A 122 -18.71 23.17 23.65
C LEU A 122 -17.81 24.39 23.44
N ASN A 123 -16.49 24.20 23.41
CA ASN A 123 -15.54 25.28 23.22
C ASN A 123 -15.57 25.84 21.79
N LEU A 124 -15.76 24.98 20.78
CA LEU A 124 -15.92 25.40 19.38
C LEU A 124 -17.17 26.28 19.22
N HIS A 125 -18.29 25.90 19.84
CA HIS A 125 -19.52 26.70 19.80
C HIS A 125 -19.45 27.98 20.62
N LYS A 126 -18.72 28.00 21.75
CA LYS A 126 -18.46 29.24 22.51
C LYS A 126 -17.53 30.20 21.76
N SER A 127 -16.62 29.67 20.94
CA SER A 127 -15.62 30.44 20.20
C SER A 127 -16.11 30.94 18.85
N GLN A 128 -17.35 30.61 18.46
CA GLN A 128 -17.98 31.11 17.25
C GLN A 128 -18.88 32.31 17.61
N PRO A 129 -18.38 33.56 17.54
CA PRO A 129 -19.22 34.73 17.71
C PRO A 129 -20.31 34.70 16.64
N ALA A 130 -21.55 34.92 17.07
CA ALA A 130 -22.73 34.94 16.22
C ALA A 130 -22.48 35.77 14.94
N PRO A 131 -22.93 35.30 13.75
CA PRO A 131 -23.03 36.19 12.61
C PRO A 131 -24.00 37.31 12.98
N GLN A 132 -23.47 38.53 13.10
CA GLN A 132 -24.27 39.74 13.26
C GLN A 132 -25.19 39.83 12.04
N ALA A 133 -26.50 39.95 12.33
CA ALA A 133 -27.57 40.13 11.38
C ALA A 133 -27.43 41.45 10.60
#